data_AF-A0A392MTD6-F1
#
_entry.id   AF-A0A392MTD6-F1
#
_cell.length_a   1.000
_cell.length_b   1.000
_cell.length_c   1.000
_cell.angle_alpha   90.00
_cell.angle_beta   90.00
_cell.angle_gamma   90.00
#
_symmetry.space_group_name_H-M   'P 1'
#
loop_
_entity.id
_entity.type
_entity.pdbx_description
1 polymer ?
#
loop_
_entity_poly.entity_id
_entity_poly.type
_entity_poly.pdbx_seq_one_letter_code
_entity_poly.pdbx_strand_id
1 'polypeptide(L)'
;MRNLVWATSKHDVYLMSQFSVTHWSSLTCTRSEVLNVSGHVAPSEKHPGSLLEGFTHTQVSTLAVKDNLLVAGGFQGELICKHLDRPGVSFCSRTTYDDNAITNAI
;
A
#
# COMPACT_ATOMS: atom_id res chain seq x y z
N MET A 1 13.66 -6.82 9.53
CA MET A 1 12.38 -6.22 9.10
C MET A 1 12.43 -4.73 9.36
N ARG A 2 11.97 -3.92 8.40
CA ARG A 2 11.86 -2.47 8.54
C ARG A 2 10.45 -2.16 9.05
N ASN A 3 10.33 -1.41 10.14
CA ASN A 3 9.04 -0.87 10.53
C ASN A 3 8.69 0.25 9.55
N LEU A 4 7.62 0.08 8.77
CA LEU A 4 7.13 1.13 7.87
C LEU A 4 6.06 1.93 8.61
N VAL A 5 6.33 3.22 8.76
CA VAL A 5 5.44 4.17 9.43
C VAL A 5 5.41 5.43 8.60
N TRP A 6 4.23 5.99 8.40
CA TRP A 6 4.02 7.23 7.66
C TRP A 6 2.99 8.10 8.36
N ALA A 7 3.36 9.34 8.71
CA ALA A 7 2.43 10.28 9.31
C ALA A 7 1.98 11.31 8.27
N THR A 8 0.67 11.51 8.15
CA THR A 8 0.09 12.58 7.30
C THR A 8 -0.23 13.83 8.10
N SER A 9 -0.36 13.69 9.42
CA SER A 9 -0.59 14.78 10.38
C SER A 9 -0.01 14.40 11.75
N LYS A 10 -0.07 15.32 12.72
CA LYS A 10 0.25 15.01 14.13
C LYS A 10 -0.66 13.94 14.76
N HIS A 11 -1.79 13.66 14.13
CA HIS A 11 -2.84 12.78 14.66
C HIS A 11 -3.02 11.51 13.84
N ASP A 12 -2.53 11.47 12.61
CA ASP A 12 -2.81 10.40 11.66
C ASP A 12 -1.53 9.68 11.26
N VAL A 13 -1.46 8.41 11.64
CA VAL A 13 -0.30 7.54 11.41
C VAL A 13 -0.76 6.28 10.69
N TYR A 14 -0.05 5.94 9.62
CA TYR A 14 -0.21 4.69 8.88
C TYR A 14 0.99 3.81 9.20
N LEU A 15 0.73 2.57 9.58
CA LEU A 15 1.78 1.61 9.90
C LEU A 15 1.56 0.31 9.12
N MET A 16 2.66 -0.30 8.71
CA MET A 16 2.66 -1.65 8.19
C MET A 16 2.89 -2.64 9.33
N SER A 17 1.99 -3.61 9.50
CA SER A 17 2.14 -4.72 10.43
C SER A 17 1.87 -6.03 9.70
N GLN A 18 2.88 -6.89 9.59
CA GLN A 18 2.85 -8.14 8.82
C GLN A 18 2.49 -7.92 7.35
N PHE A 19 1.21 -8.02 7.00
CA PHE A 19 0.64 -7.85 5.66
C PHE A 19 -0.51 -6.81 5.64
N SER A 20 -0.73 -6.09 6.73
CA SER A 20 -1.81 -5.12 6.84
C SER A 20 -1.24 -3.72 7.05
N VAL A 21 -1.65 -2.79 6.19
CA VAL A 21 -1.51 -1.36 6.46
C VAL A 21 -2.70 -0.93 7.30
N THR A 22 -2.40 -0.28 8.40
CA THR A 22 -3.37 0.15 9.39
C THR A 22 -3.24 1.64 9.63
N HIS A 23 -4.37 2.35 9.64
CA HIS A 23 -4.45 3.74 10.08
C HIS A 23 -4.77 3.80 11.57
N TRP A 24 -4.04 4.65 12.29
CA TRP A 24 -4.30 4.98 13.67
C TRP A 24 -4.51 6.49 13.78
N SER A 25 -5.58 6.88 14.47
CA SER A 25 -5.87 8.27 14.76
C SER A 25 -5.84 8.53 16.26
N SER A 26 -5.00 9.47 16.70
CA SER A 26 -4.90 9.84 18.11
C SER A 26 -6.12 10.62 18.60
N LEU A 27 -6.87 11.25 17.69
CA LEU A 27 -8.04 12.07 18.03
C LEU A 27 -9.23 11.20 18.44
N THR A 28 -9.42 10.08 17.75
CA THR A 28 -10.50 9.13 18.00
C THR A 28 -10.04 7.93 18.83
N CYS A 29 -8.73 7.78 19.05
CA CYS A 29 -8.11 6.59 19.65
C CYS A 29 -8.49 5.29 18.92
N THR A 30 -8.77 5.37 17.62
CA THR A 30 -9.19 4.22 16.82
C THR A 30 -8.09 3.73 15.91
N ARG A 31 -8.17 2.44 15.58
CA ARG A 31 -7.30 1.77 14.63
C ARG A 31 -8.15 1.06 13.58
N SER A 32 -7.89 1.28 12.30
CA SER A 32 -8.61 0.69 11.18
C SER A 32 -7.66 0.11 10.14
N GLU A 33 -7.96 -1.08 9.65
CA GLU A 33 -7.24 -1.66 8.51
C GLU A 33 -7.62 -0.90 7.24
N VAL A 34 -6.60 -0.47 6.47
CA VAL A 34 -6.79 0.28 5.22
C VAL A 34 -6.43 -0.53 3.98
N LEU A 35 -5.49 -1.47 4.09
CA LEU A 35 -5.07 -2.35 3.00
C LEU A 35 -4.52 -3.65 3.57
N ASN A 36 -5.02 -4.78 3.09
CA ASN A 36 -4.53 -6.11 3.47
C ASN A 36 -3.94 -6.82 2.24
N VAL A 37 -2.62 -7.01 2.24
CA VAL A 37 -1.87 -7.65 1.15
C VAL A 37 -1.54 -9.12 1.43
N SER A 38 -2.11 -9.72 2.49
CA SER A 38 -1.99 -11.16 2.73
C SER A 38 -2.82 -11.95 1.74
N GLY A 39 -3.98 -11.41 1.36
CA GLY A 39 -4.87 -11.98 0.38
C GLY A 39 -4.50 -11.58 -1.05
N HIS A 40 -5.46 -11.82 -1.94
CA HIS A 40 -5.39 -11.36 -3.32
C HIS A 40 -5.77 -9.88 -3.41
N VAL A 41 -4.93 -9.09 -4.08
CA VAL A 41 -5.08 -7.65 -4.24
C VAL A 41 -5.13 -7.34 -5.73
N ALA A 42 -6.32 -7.00 -6.23
CA ALA A 42 -6.54 -6.63 -7.62
C ALA A 42 -7.15 -5.23 -7.71
N PRO A 43 -6.90 -4.49 -8.80
CA PRO A 43 -7.43 -3.16 -8.97
C PRO A 43 -8.94 -3.24 -9.24
N SER A 44 -9.71 -2.40 -8.56
CA SER A 44 -11.16 -2.27 -8.75
C SER A 44 -11.53 -1.31 -9.89
N GLU A 45 -10.53 -0.58 -10.40
CA GLU A 45 -10.66 0.38 -11.49
C GLU A 45 -9.78 -0.06 -12.68
N LYS A 46 -10.24 0.22 -13.90
CA LYS A 46 -9.47 -0.07 -15.12
C LYS A 46 -8.73 1.17 -15.57
N HIS A 47 -7.42 1.16 -15.38
CA HIS A 47 -6.51 2.20 -15.85
C HIS A 47 -5.45 1.59 -16.78
N PRO A 48 -5.00 2.31 -17.83
CA PRO A 48 -3.87 1.87 -18.65
C PRO A 48 -2.64 1.57 -17.78
N GLY A 49 -1.97 0.44 -18.05
CA GLY A 49 -0.81 -0.02 -17.27
C GLY A 49 -1.13 -0.70 -15.94
N SER A 50 -2.42 -0.77 -15.56
CA SER A 50 -2.86 -1.51 -14.38
C SER A 50 -2.83 -3.02 -14.65
N LEU A 51 -2.22 -3.77 -13.75
CA LEU A 51 -2.14 -5.21 -13.77
C LEU A 51 -3.44 -5.80 -13.19
N LEU A 52 -4.39 -6.14 -14.07
CA LEU A 52 -5.73 -6.59 -13.65
C LEU A 52 -5.73 -7.93 -12.91
N GLU A 53 -4.74 -8.79 -13.16
CA GLU A 53 -4.56 -10.03 -12.39
C GLU A 53 -4.18 -9.76 -10.94
N GLY A 54 -3.70 -8.57 -10.59
CA GLY A 54 -3.33 -8.23 -9.22
C GLY A 54 -2.12 -8.99 -8.68
N PHE A 55 -2.01 -9.01 -7.35
CA PHE A 55 -0.93 -9.64 -6.61
C PHE A 55 -1.47 -10.48 -5.46
N THR A 56 -0.63 -11.36 -4.92
CA THR A 56 -0.96 -12.22 -3.78
C THR A 56 0.25 -12.27 -2.86
N HIS A 57 0.04 -12.15 -1.54
CA HIS A 57 1.10 -12.22 -0.53
C HIS A 57 2.26 -11.23 -0.78
N THR A 58 1.94 -9.99 -1.16
CA THR A 58 2.96 -8.96 -1.43
C THR A 58 3.73 -8.61 -0.15
N GLN A 59 5.05 -8.72 -0.20
CA GLN A 59 5.94 -8.26 0.86
C GLN A 59 6.27 -6.79 0.65
N VAL A 60 5.70 -5.91 1.46
CA VAL A 60 5.84 -4.45 1.32
C VAL A 60 7.22 -3.99 1.82
N SER A 61 8.00 -3.33 0.94
CA SER A 61 9.26 -2.65 1.26
C SER A 61 9.09 -1.19 1.64
N THR A 62 8.06 -0.55 1.09
CA THR A 62 7.92 0.90 1.08
C THR A 62 6.46 1.30 1.23
N LEU A 63 6.21 2.36 2.00
CA LEU A 63 4.88 2.92 2.21
C LEU A 63 4.97 4.45 2.16
N ALA A 64 4.07 5.08 1.40
CA ALA A 64 3.88 6.52 1.40
C ALA A 64 2.39 6.86 1.39
N VAL A 65 1.99 7.91 2.11
CA VAL A 65 0.60 8.35 2.17
C VAL A 65 0.51 9.87 2.05
N LYS A 66 -0.23 10.39 1.08
CA LYS A 66 -0.40 11.84 0.93
C LYS A 66 -1.68 12.13 0.17
N ASP A 67 -2.39 13.20 0.53
CA ASP A 67 -3.56 13.70 -0.20
C ASP A 67 -4.59 12.59 -0.52
N ASN A 68 -4.93 11.77 0.49
CA ASN A 68 -5.82 10.60 0.40
C ASN A 68 -5.32 9.45 -0.50
N LEU A 69 -4.08 9.49 -0.97
CA LEU A 69 -3.47 8.41 -1.74
C LEU A 69 -2.45 7.66 -0.90
N LEU A 70 -2.68 6.35 -0.73
CA LEU A 70 -1.72 5.40 -0.19
C LEU A 70 -1.02 4.69 -1.34
N VAL A 71 0.31 4.64 -1.28
CA VAL A 71 1.15 3.87 -2.20
C VAL A 71 2.00 2.89 -1.39
N ALA A 72 1.90 1.61 -1.74
CA ALA A 72 2.72 0.54 -1.20
C ALA A 72 3.61 -0.04 -2.31
N GLY A 73 4.91 -0.13 -2.03
CA GLY A 73 5.90 -0.77 -2.90
C GLY A 73 6.31 -2.13 -2.33
N GLY A 74 6.45 -3.15 -3.18
CA GLY A 74 6.83 -4.50 -2.80
C GLY A 74 8.26 -4.89 -3.15
N PHE A 75 8.69 -6.05 -2.65
CA PHE A 75 10.03 -6.62 -2.88
C PHE A 75 10.24 -7.14 -4.31
N GLN A 76 9.16 -7.41 -5.06
CA GLN A 76 9.15 -8.01 -6.39
C GLN A 76 8.64 -7.02 -7.45
N GLY A 77 8.94 -5.73 -7.26
CA GLY A 77 8.58 -4.65 -8.17
C GLY A 77 7.13 -4.23 -8.07
N GLU A 78 6.35 -4.76 -7.12
CA GLU A 78 4.94 -4.40 -6.98
C GLU A 78 4.81 -2.92 -6.60
N LEU A 79 3.80 -2.30 -7.20
CA LEU A 79 3.31 -0.98 -6.86
C LEU A 79 1.79 -1.09 -6.69
N ILE A 80 1.28 -0.71 -5.52
CA ILE A 80 -0.15 -0.76 -5.20
C ILE A 80 -0.58 0.63 -4.74
N CYS A 81 -1.56 1.20 -5.42
CA CYS A 81 -2.11 2.52 -5.14
C CYS A 81 -3.57 2.39 -4.71
N LYS A 82 -3.89 2.99 -3.56
CA LYS A 82 -5.23 2.99 -2.98
C LYS A 82 -5.63 4.39 -2.58
N HIS A 83 -6.77 4.85 -3.08
CA HIS A 83 -7.46 5.99 -2.51
C HIS A 83 -8.08 5.60 -1.16
N LEU A 84 -7.87 6.45 -0.15
CA LEU A 84 -8.31 6.22 1.24
C LEU A 84 -9.77 6.62 1.48
N ASP A 85 -10.32 7.46 0.62
CA ASP A 85 -11.71 7.94 0.67
C ASP A 85 -12.71 7.00 -0.02
N ARG A 86 -12.24 5.90 -0.61
CA ARG A 86 -13.08 4.91 -1.31
C ARG A 86 -12.57 3.46 -1.11
N PRO A 87 -13.45 2.45 -1.26
CA PRO A 87 -13.05 1.05 -1.13
C PRO A 87 -12.19 0.59 -2.32
N GLY A 88 -11.48 -0.54 -2.13
CA GLY A 88 -10.71 -1.20 -3.19
C GLY A 88 -9.35 -0.56 -3.47
N VAL A 89 -8.61 -1.20 -4.37
CA VAL A 89 -7.32 -0.71 -4.90
C VAL A 89 -7.62 0.00 -6.21
N SER A 90 -7.07 1.19 -6.41
CA SER A 90 -7.34 1.96 -7.62
C SER A 90 -6.42 1.55 -8.76
N PHE A 91 -5.16 1.26 -8.45
CA PHE A 91 -4.17 0.87 -9.45
C PHE A 91 -3.17 -0.08 -8.81
N CYS A 92 -2.71 -1.08 -9.56
CA CYS A 92 -1.51 -1.78 -9.21
C CYS A 92 -0.73 -2.18 -10.46
N SER A 93 0.58 -2.23 -10.38
CA SER A 93 1.42 -2.61 -11.52
C SER A 93 2.74 -3.17 -11.02
N ARG A 94 3.49 -3.81 -11.92
CA ARG A 94 4.85 -4.27 -11.65
C ARG A 94 5.82 -3.35 -12.39
N THR A 95 6.70 -2.72 -11.64
CA THR A 95 7.63 -1.68 -12.15
C THR A 95 8.80 -2.27 -12.92
N THR A 96 9.26 -3.47 -12.55
CA THR A 96 10.27 -4.26 -13.27
C THR A 96 10.06 -5.76 -13.00
N TYR A 97 10.55 -6.60 -13.90
CA TYR A 97 10.54 -8.06 -13.78
C TYR A 97 11.93 -8.64 -13.46
N ASP A 98 12.90 -7.77 -13.17
CA ASP A 98 14.26 -8.20 -12.80
C ASP A 98 14.31 -8.88 -11.43
N ASP A 99 15.35 -9.68 -11.17
CA ASP A 99 15.50 -10.40 -9.90
C ASP A 99 15.77 -9.47 -8.69
N ASN A 100 16.19 -8.22 -8.93
CA ASN A 100 16.43 -7.21 -7.89
C ASN A 100 15.42 -6.07 -7.97
N ALA A 101 14.14 -6.41 -7.93
CA ALA A 101 13.02 -5.50 -8.18
C ALA A 101 12.49 -4.76 -6.94
N ILE A 102 13.26 -4.56 -5.87
CA ILE A 102 12.72 -3.95 -4.66
C ILE A 102 12.26 -2.50 -4.94
N THR A 103 10.96 -2.25 -4.81
CA THR A 103 10.37 -0.91 -4.96
C THR A 103 10.73 -0.07 -3.73
N ASN A 104 11.58 0.95 -3.90
CA ASN A 104 12.04 1.87 -2.86
C ASN A 104 11.46 3.28 -3.04
N ALA A 105 11.54 4.11 -2.00
CA ALA A 105 11.25 5.55 -2.05
C ALA A 105 12.41 6.36 -1.48
N ILE A 106 12.59 7.57 -2.01
CA ILE A 106 13.59 8.58 -1.62
C ILE A 106 12.88 9.74 -0.94
#